data_AF-A0A7Y0XZ89-F1
#
_entry.id   AF-A0A7Y0XZ89-F1
#
_cell.length_a   1.000
_cell.length_b   1.000
_cell.length_c   1.000
_cell.angle_alpha   90.00
_cell.angle_beta   90.00
_cell.angle_gamma   90.00
#
_symmetry.space_group_name_H-M   'P 1'
#
loop_
_entity.id
_entity.type
_entity.pdbx_description
1 polymer ?
#
loop_
_entity_poly.entity_id
_entity_poly.type
_entity_poly.pdbx_seq_one_letter_code
_entity_poly.pdbx_strand_id
1 'polypeptide(L)'
;MENKLSTSLSALALIVSVVSATFTFKDSKRTDREQLSKAVSELIGLNQKNITWSNIPLDKRDPSYYNEGSILTQTVASVTRQAVYLINNDPEIVNDVDYVTIAQGLFIVGDYQLSDNYRQKAVDASPSDLYKIFNLRGYADFLFSQGKFEQAREKYRLALKIFNDDTDFNKTTNCYTYQMWMVSEFSKGFKSNAENNYQNALRTCNRISDQNVKSYSLNMLNNARSYFNF
;
A
#
# COMPACT_ATOMS: atom_id res chain seq x y z
N MET A 1 4.12 -62.72 -17.10
CA MET A 1 3.50 -62.07 -15.92
C MET A 1 4.39 -60.96 -15.36
N GLU A 2 5.71 -61.13 -15.39
CA GLU A 2 6.70 -60.14 -14.89
C GLU A 2 6.62 -58.74 -15.51
N ASN A 3 6.42 -58.62 -16.84
CA ASN A 3 6.37 -57.30 -17.49
C ASN A 3 5.20 -56.42 -17.01
N LYS A 4 4.03 -57.02 -16.72
CA LYS A 4 2.87 -56.25 -16.22
C LYS A 4 3.10 -55.76 -14.79
N LEU A 5 3.75 -56.58 -13.96
CA LEU A 5 4.06 -56.26 -12.56
C LEU A 5 5.10 -55.13 -12.47
N SER A 6 6.13 -55.16 -13.32
CA SER A 6 7.15 -54.12 -13.42
C SER A 6 6.54 -52.78 -13.87
N THR A 7 5.71 -52.78 -14.92
CA THR A 7 5.02 -51.56 -15.36
C THR A 7 4.08 -50.97 -14.30
N SER A 8 3.36 -51.81 -13.54
CA SER A 8 2.50 -51.33 -12.45
C SER A 8 3.30 -50.74 -11.29
N LEU A 9 4.45 -51.32 -10.95
CA LEU A 9 5.30 -50.85 -9.86
C LEU A 9 5.96 -49.50 -10.22
N SER A 10 6.41 -49.35 -11.46
CA SER A 10 6.94 -48.07 -11.97
C SER A 10 5.88 -46.97 -12.03
N ALA A 11 4.64 -47.31 -12.40
CA ALA A 11 3.53 -46.36 -12.40
C ALA A 11 3.19 -45.89 -10.97
N LEU A 12 3.17 -46.80 -9.99
CA LEU A 12 2.97 -46.48 -8.58
C LEU A 12 4.11 -45.60 -8.02
N ALA A 13 5.37 -45.92 -8.33
CA ALA A 13 6.52 -45.12 -7.92
C ALA A 13 6.47 -43.70 -8.51
N LEU A 14 6.05 -43.55 -9.77
CA LEU A 14 5.85 -42.24 -10.40
C LEU A 14 4.74 -41.44 -9.70
N ILE A 15 3.60 -42.07 -9.38
CA ILE A 15 2.50 -41.41 -8.67
C ILE A 15 2.98 -40.93 -7.28
N VAL A 16 3.67 -41.79 -6.52
CA VAL A 16 4.21 -41.42 -5.20
C VAL A 16 5.23 -40.27 -5.33
N SER A 17 6.10 -40.31 -6.33
CA SER A 17 7.09 -39.26 -6.57
C SER A 17 6.44 -37.92 -6.92
N VAL A 18 5.42 -37.92 -7.79
CA VAL A 18 4.66 -36.72 -8.16
C VAL A 18 3.93 -36.16 -6.93
N VAL A 19 3.25 -37.01 -6.16
CA VAL A 19 2.56 -36.60 -4.94
C VAL A 19 3.53 -36.00 -3.93
N SER A 20 4.65 -36.68 -3.63
CA SER A 20 5.68 -36.15 -2.72
C SER A 20 6.25 -34.82 -3.21
N ALA A 21 6.55 -34.68 -4.50
CA ALA A 21 7.02 -33.43 -5.08
C ALA A 21 5.99 -32.29 -4.93
N THR A 22 4.71 -32.58 -5.16
CA THR A 22 3.64 -31.58 -4.96
C THR A 22 3.48 -31.17 -3.50
N PHE A 23 3.61 -32.10 -2.56
CA PHE A 23 3.62 -31.80 -1.12
C PHE A 23 4.81 -30.93 -0.74
N THR A 24 6.03 -31.30 -1.14
CA THR A 24 7.24 -30.51 -0.88
C THR A 24 7.14 -29.11 -1.47
N PHE A 25 6.62 -28.96 -2.69
CA PHE A 25 6.42 -27.67 -3.32
C PHE A 25 5.41 -26.80 -2.55
N LYS A 26 4.27 -27.38 -2.15
CA LYS A 26 3.25 -26.68 -1.36
C LYS A 26 3.78 -26.25 0.01
N ASP A 27 4.56 -27.11 0.68
CA ASP A 27 5.19 -26.80 1.96
C ASP A 27 6.25 -25.68 1.82
N SER A 28 7.01 -25.66 0.72
CA SER A 28 7.94 -24.57 0.41
C SER A 28 7.20 -23.23 0.24
N LYS A 29 6.13 -23.20 -0.56
CA LYS A 29 5.31 -21.97 -0.75
C LYS A 29 4.72 -21.46 0.56
N ARG A 30 4.22 -22.37 1.41
CA ARG A 30 3.72 -21.99 2.74
C ARG A 30 4.84 -21.36 3.57
N THR A 31 6.01 -21.97 3.57
CA THR A 31 7.17 -21.48 4.32
C THR A 31 7.61 -20.09 3.85
N ASP A 32 7.70 -19.88 2.53
CA ASP A 32 8.05 -18.58 1.94
C ASP A 32 6.99 -17.52 2.26
N ARG A 33 5.70 -17.87 2.21
CA ARG A 33 4.62 -16.97 2.60
C ARG A 33 4.66 -16.61 4.08
N GLU A 34 4.97 -17.55 4.96
CA GLU A 34 5.12 -17.30 6.40
C GLU A 34 6.29 -16.35 6.67
N GLN A 35 7.44 -16.56 6.03
CA GLN A 35 8.60 -15.68 6.14
C GLN A 35 8.30 -14.27 5.60
N LEU A 36 7.62 -14.17 4.46
CA LEU A 36 7.22 -12.90 3.88
C LEU A 36 6.24 -12.17 4.79
N SER A 37 5.26 -12.87 5.33
CA SER A 37 4.27 -12.30 6.27
C SER A 37 4.93 -11.74 7.54
N LYS A 38 5.97 -12.42 8.04
CA LYS A 38 6.76 -11.95 9.18
C LYS A 38 7.53 -10.67 8.83
N ALA A 39 8.24 -10.67 7.71
CA ALA A 39 8.99 -9.49 7.24
C ALA A 39 8.06 -8.29 7.00
N VAL A 40 6.89 -8.50 6.38
CA VAL A 40 5.87 -7.47 6.16
C VAL A 40 5.31 -6.94 7.48
N SER A 41 5.00 -7.81 8.45
CA SER A 41 4.53 -7.37 9.77
C SER A 41 5.57 -6.53 10.52
N GLU A 42 6.85 -6.92 10.43
CA GLU A 42 7.95 -6.15 11.00
C GLU A 42 8.08 -4.78 10.30
N LEU A 43 8.02 -4.73 8.97
CA LEU A 43 8.02 -3.48 8.21
C LEU A 43 6.86 -2.57 8.56
N ILE A 44 5.65 -3.08 8.82
CA ILE A 44 4.52 -2.26 9.26
C ILE A 44 4.88 -1.52 10.56
N GLY A 45 5.43 -2.25 11.55
CA GLY A 45 5.87 -1.65 12.81
C GLY A 45 6.99 -0.62 12.62
N LEU A 46 7.98 -0.93 11.78
CA LEU A 46 9.08 -0.01 11.47
C LEU A 46 8.61 1.25 10.72
N ASN A 47 7.68 1.11 9.77
CA ASN A 47 7.08 2.22 9.04
C ASN A 47 6.32 3.15 9.98
N GLN A 48 5.53 2.60 10.91
CA GLN A 48 4.85 3.39 11.93
C GLN A 48 5.85 4.11 12.85
N LYS A 49 6.91 3.43 13.28
CA LYS A 49 7.99 4.05 14.06
C LYS A 49 8.65 5.19 13.29
N ASN A 50 8.89 5.01 11.99
CA ASN A 50 9.47 6.03 11.12
C ASN A 50 8.58 7.27 11.01
N ILE A 51 7.26 7.12 10.87
CA ILE A 51 6.31 8.24 10.85
C ILE A 51 6.38 9.04 12.16
N THR A 52 6.34 8.35 13.29
CA THR A 52 6.45 9.00 14.61
C THR A 52 7.79 9.72 14.76
N TRP A 53 8.88 9.08 14.35
CA TRP A 53 10.23 9.65 14.41
C TRP A 53 10.41 10.86 13.49
N SER A 54 9.88 10.83 12.26
CA SER A 54 9.96 11.96 11.32
C SER A 54 9.18 13.19 11.79
N ASN A 55 8.14 12.97 12.61
CA ASN A 55 7.27 14.02 13.13
C ASN A 55 7.80 14.70 14.41
N ILE A 56 8.96 14.29 14.93
CA ILE A 56 9.58 14.96 16.09
C ILE A 56 9.99 16.38 15.69
N PRO A 57 9.50 17.44 16.39
CA PRO A 57 9.86 18.83 16.13
C PRO A 57 11.37 19.08 16.18
N LEU A 58 11.87 20.01 15.36
CA LEU A 58 13.31 20.30 15.24
C LEU A 58 13.96 20.71 16.57
N ASP A 59 13.24 21.49 17.38
CA ASP A 59 13.66 21.95 18.71
C ASP A 59 13.78 20.84 19.76
N LYS A 60 13.20 19.66 19.48
CA LYS A 60 13.24 18.48 20.35
C LYS A 60 14.25 17.43 19.92
N ARG A 61 15.04 17.68 18.87
CA ARG A 61 16.02 16.72 18.33
C ARG A 61 17.38 16.93 19.00
N ASP A 62 17.85 15.91 19.72
CA ASP A 62 19.20 15.86 20.27
C ASP A 62 20.12 14.96 19.39
N PRO A 63 21.40 14.75 19.72
CA PRO A 63 22.27 13.85 18.95
C PRO A 63 21.78 12.40 18.86
N SER A 64 21.02 11.91 19.85
CA SER A 64 20.47 10.55 19.84
C SER A 64 19.43 10.37 18.74
N TYR A 65 18.67 11.42 18.42
CA TYR A 65 17.70 11.43 17.31
C TYR A 65 18.33 10.93 16.00
N TYR A 66 19.48 11.48 15.62
CA TYR A 66 20.14 11.15 14.35
C TYR A 66 20.72 9.74 14.36
N ASN A 67 21.28 9.29 15.48
CA ASN A 67 21.78 7.93 15.64
C ASN A 67 20.65 6.90 15.54
N GLU A 68 19.54 7.14 16.23
CA GLU A 68 18.35 6.29 16.17
C GLU A 68 17.73 6.26 14.77
N GLY A 69 17.69 7.40 14.07
CA GLY A 69 17.23 7.48 12.68
C GLY A 69 18.09 6.65 11.72
N SER A 70 19.42 6.69 11.91
CA SER A 70 20.35 5.88 11.13
C SER A 70 20.13 4.38 11.37
N ILE A 71 19.98 3.97 12.64
CA ILE A 71 19.69 2.58 13.00
C ILE A 71 18.35 2.13 12.41
N LEU A 72 17.31 2.95 12.56
CA LEU A 72 15.98 2.67 12.00
C LEU A 72 16.04 2.47 10.49
N THR A 73 16.72 3.37 9.78
CA THR A 73 16.86 3.29 8.32
C THR A 73 17.62 2.01 7.91
N GLN A 74 18.67 1.64 8.64
CA GLN A 74 19.40 0.39 8.40
C GLN A 74 18.54 -0.85 8.65
N THR A 75 17.74 -0.86 9.71
CA THR A 75 16.80 -1.96 10.00
C THR A 75 15.74 -2.07 8.90
N VAL A 76 15.13 -0.96 8.49
CA VAL A 76 14.17 -0.93 7.37
C VAL A 76 14.83 -1.47 6.10
N ALA A 77 16.07 -1.07 5.79
CA ALA A 77 16.79 -1.55 4.62
C ALA A 77 17.01 -3.07 4.64
N SER A 78 17.40 -3.62 5.80
CA SER A 78 17.61 -5.07 5.96
C SER A 78 16.32 -5.86 5.71
N VAL A 79 15.24 -5.50 6.41
CA VAL A 79 13.96 -6.22 6.31
C VAL A 79 13.33 -6.03 4.92
N THR A 80 13.43 -4.83 4.34
CA THR A 80 12.95 -4.56 2.97
C THR A 80 13.67 -5.43 1.95
N ARG A 81 15.00 -5.57 2.04
CA ARG A 81 15.77 -6.43 1.13
C ARG A 81 15.40 -7.91 1.29
N GLN A 82 15.16 -8.37 2.52
CA GLN A 82 14.67 -9.73 2.76
C GLN A 82 13.30 -9.97 2.10
N ALA A 83 12.37 -9.03 2.27
CA ALA A 83 11.04 -9.13 1.66
C ALA A 83 11.11 -9.10 0.13
N VAL A 84 11.95 -8.23 -0.46
CA VAL A 84 12.18 -8.19 -1.92
C VAL A 84 12.77 -9.50 -2.42
N TYR A 85 13.72 -10.11 -1.69
CA TYR A 85 14.28 -11.41 -2.04
C TYR A 85 13.20 -12.50 -2.08
N LEU A 86 12.35 -12.57 -1.05
CA LEU A 86 11.26 -13.55 -0.98
C LEU A 86 10.27 -13.40 -2.14
N ILE A 87 9.89 -12.18 -2.48
CA ILE A 87 8.99 -11.89 -3.61
C ILE A 87 9.61 -12.28 -4.95
N ASN A 88 10.92 -12.05 -5.12
CA ASN A 88 11.59 -12.42 -6.37
C ASN A 88 11.76 -13.93 -6.51
N ASN A 89 11.81 -14.66 -5.39
CA ASN A 89 11.93 -16.12 -5.39
C ASN A 89 10.57 -16.82 -5.59
N ASP A 90 9.50 -16.29 -5.00
CA ASP A 90 8.14 -16.79 -5.19
C ASP A 90 7.16 -15.61 -5.39
N PRO A 91 6.91 -15.18 -6.63
CA PRO A 91 6.02 -14.05 -6.89
C PRO A 91 4.54 -14.38 -6.71
N GLU A 92 4.16 -15.66 -6.61
CA GLU A 92 2.75 -16.08 -6.54
C GLU A 92 2.16 -15.98 -5.12
N ILE A 93 2.99 -15.85 -4.09
CA ILE A 93 2.56 -15.76 -2.68
C ILE A 93 2.23 -14.32 -2.24
N VAL A 94 2.31 -13.35 -3.14
CA VAL A 94 2.31 -11.92 -2.84
C VAL A 94 0.93 -11.32 -3.05
N ASN A 95 0.48 -10.49 -2.10
CA ASN A 95 -0.72 -9.68 -2.25
C ASN A 95 -0.40 -8.17 -2.34
N ASP A 96 -1.44 -7.37 -2.55
CA ASP A 96 -1.29 -5.92 -2.70
C ASP A 96 -0.74 -5.22 -1.43
N VAL A 97 -1.12 -5.70 -0.23
CA VAL A 97 -0.60 -5.16 1.04
C VAL A 97 0.89 -5.41 1.19
N ASP A 98 1.38 -6.59 0.78
CA ASP A 98 2.82 -6.88 0.77
C ASP A 98 3.55 -5.87 -0.13
N TYR A 99 3.04 -5.64 -1.35
CA TYR A 99 3.61 -4.66 -2.29
C TYR A 99 3.61 -3.23 -1.73
N VAL A 100 2.51 -2.75 -1.16
CA VAL A 100 2.44 -1.39 -0.57
C VAL A 100 3.43 -1.24 0.58
N THR A 101 3.52 -2.25 1.45
CA THR A 101 4.38 -2.22 2.64
C THR A 101 5.85 -2.17 2.24
N ILE A 102 6.25 -2.99 1.28
CA ILE A 102 7.63 -3.04 0.76
C ILE A 102 7.94 -1.76 -0.01
N ALA A 103 7.00 -1.24 -0.80
CA ALA A 103 7.18 0.05 -1.47
C ALA A 103 7.43 1.19 -0.48
N GLN A 104 6.77 1.19 0.67
CA GLN A 104 7.02 2.15 1.74
C GLN A 104 8.42 2.00 2.34
N GLY A 105 8.87 0.76 2.59
CA GLY A 105 10.22 0.47 3.05
C GLY A 105 11.28 0.98 2.06
N LEU A 106 11.08 0.70 0.77
CA LEU A 106 11.93 1.17 -0.33
C LEU A 106 11.99 2.70 -0.40
N PHE A 107 10.86 3.39 -0.20
CA PHE A 107 10.81 4.85 -0.14
C PHE A 107 11.62 5.40 1.04
N ILE A 108 11.51 4.81 2.23
CA ILE A 108 12.25 5.25 3.43
C ILE A 108 13.76 5.14 3.20
N VAL A 109 14.22 4.09 2.52
CA VAL A 109 15.66 3.86 2.27
C VAL A 109 16.17 4.53 0.99
N GLY A 110 15.32 5.31 0.31
CA GLY A 110 15.68 6.10 -0.86
C GLY A 110 15.66 5.37 -2.20
N ASP A 111 15.20 4.12 -2.26
CA ASP A 111 15.00 3.40 -3.53
C ASP A 111 13.65 3.76 -4.16
N TYR A 112 13.56 5.00 -4.64
CA TYR A 112 12.33 5.54 -5.19
C TYR A 112 11.90 4.85 -6.47
N GLN A 113 12.83 4.35 -7.28
CA GLN A 113 12.52 3.69 -8.54
C GLN A 113 11.88 2.32 -8.31
N LEU A 114 12.40 1.53 -7.38
CA LEU A 114 11.79 0.25 -7.05
C LEU A 114 10.50 0.45 -6.25
N SER A 115 10.43 1.48 -5.39
CA SER A 115 9.19 1.88 -4.71
C SER A 115 8.06 2.17 -5.73
N ASP A 116 8.33 2.98 -6.76
CA ASP A 116 7.39 3.31 -7.85
C ASP A 116 6.84 2.04 -8.53
N ASN A 117 7.73 1.09 -8.85
CA ASN A 117 7.37 -0.20 -9.44
C ASN A 117 6.44 -1.01 -8.53
N TYR A 118 6.81 -1.17 -7.25
CA TYR A 118 6.02 -1.95 -6.29
C TYR A 118 4.67 -1.31 -6.01
N ARG A 119 4.53 0.02 -6.06
CA ARG A 119 3.23 0.69 -5.95
C ARG A 119 2.34 0.41 -7.16
N GLN A 120 2.90 0.33 -8.37
CA GLN A 120 2.13 -0.10 -9.53
C GLN A 120 1.68 -1.55 -9.38
N LYS A 121 2.58 -2.46 -8.96
CA LYS A 121 2.21 -3.86 -8.66
C LYS A 121 1.10 -3.99 -7.61
N ALA A 122 1.10 -3.14 -6.58
CA ALA A 122 0.02 -3.11 -5.60
C ALA A 122 -1.34 -2.74 -6.21
N VAL A 123 -1.38 -1.78 -7.14
CA VAL A 123 -2.62 -1.41 -7.86
C VAL A 123 -3.09 -2.56 -8.76
N ASP A 124 -2.15 -3.26 -9.40
CA ASP A 124 -2.47 -4.37 -10.31
C ASP A 124 -2.91 -5.63 -9.55
N ALA A 125 -2.38 -5.85 -8.34
CA ALA A 125 -2.69 -6.97 -7.46
C ALA A 125 -3.91 -6.74 -6.55
N SER A 126 -4.59 -5.59 -6.66
CA SER A 126 -5.73 -5.27 -5.80
C SER A 126 -6.87 -6.30 -5.92
N PRO A 127 -7.34 -6.89 -4.80
CA PRO A 127 -8.35 -7.95 -4.84
C PRO A 127 -9.78 -7.45 -5.09
N SER A 128 -10.00 -6.13 -5.01
CA SER A 128 -11.28 -5.51 -5.33
C SER A 128 -11.11 -4.05 -5.74
N ASP A 129 -12.17 -3.46 -6.30
CA ASP A 129 -12.25 -2.04 -6.65
C ASP A 129 -11.94 -1.12 -5.46
N LEU A 130 -12.40 -1.48 -4.26
CA LEU A 130 -12.11 -0.71 -3.05
C LEU A 130 -10.61 -0.69 -2.73
N TYR A 131 -9.95 -1.85 -2.76
CA TYR A 131 -8.50 -1.94 -2.54
C TYR A 131 -7.72 -1.24 -3.65
N LYS A 132 -8.21 -1.30 -4.89
CA LYS A 132 -7.62 -0.55 -6.01
C LYS A 132 -7.68 0.94 -5.80
N ILE A 133 -8.80 1.47 -5.30
CA ILE A 133 -8.94 2.87 -4.90
C ILE A 133 -7.92 3.22 -3.79
N PHE A 134 -7.76 2.37 -2.77
CA PHE A 134 -6.80 2.60 -1.69
C PHE A 134 -5.37 2.65 -2.21
N ASN A 135 -4.98 1.68 -3.05
CA ASN A 135 -3.64 1.60 -3.60
C ASN A 135 -3.35 2.76 -4.57
N LEU A 136 -4.34 3.20 -5.37
CA LEU A 136 -4.22 4.39 -6.22
C LEU A 136 -4.02 5.67 -5.41
N ARG A 137 -4.73 5.85 -4.29
CA ARG A 137 -4.54 7.01 -3.40
C ARG A 137 -3.15 7.02 -2.77
N GLY A 138 -2.71 5.88 -2.24
CA GLY A 138 -1.36 5.75 -1.67
C GLY A 138 -0.26 5.98 -2.72
N TYR A 139 -0.49 5.54 -3.96
CA TYR A 139 0.42 5.80 -5.07
C TYR A 139 0.41 7.28 -5.47
N ALA A 140 -0.75 7.93 -5.50
CA ALA A 140 -0.83 9.37 -5.74
C ALA A 140 -0.01 10.17 -4.72
N ASP A 141 -0.14 9.85 -3.43
CA ASP A 141 0.61 10.52 -2.36
C ASP A 141 2.13 10.33 -2.51
N PHE A 142 2.56 9.10 -2.82
CA PHE A 142 3.96 8.85 -3.16
C PHE A 142 4.44 9.71 -4.34
N LEU A 143 3.68 9.77 -5.43
CA LEU A 143 4.05 10.59 -6.60
C LEU A 143 4.11 12.08 -6.27
N PHE A 144 3.21 12.59 -5.41
CA PHE A 144 3.30 13.96 -4.87
C PHE A 144 4.57 14.17 -4.06
N SER A 145 4.97 13.20 -3.22
CA SER A 145 6.22 13.27 -2.45
C SER A 145 7.45 13.35 -3.37
N GLN A 146 7.39 12.70 -4.53
CA GLN A 146 8.44 12.67 -5.55
C GLN A 146 8.40 13.84 -6.54
N GLY A 147 7.47 14.79 -6.39
CA GLY A 147 7.32 15.91 -7.32
C GLY A 147 6.68 15.55 -8.67
N LYS A 148 6.21 14.31 -8.86
CA LYS A 148 5.54 13.82 -10.07
C LYS A 148 4.05 14.21 -10.09
N PHE A 149 3.75 15.50 -9.99
CA PHE A 149 2.41 16.01 -9.66
C PHE A 149 1.31 15.61 -10.64
N GLU A 150 1.52 15.71 -11.96
CA GLU A 150 0.48 15.34 -12.93
C GLU A 150 0.17 13.84 -12.92
N GLN A 151 1.19 13.01 -12.72
CA GLN A 151 0.99 11.57 -12.58
C GLN A 151 0.21 11.27 -11.29
N ALA A 152 0.51 11.97 -10.20
CA ALA A 152 -0.22 11.86 -8.94
C ALA A 152 -1.71 12.24 -9.08
N ARG A 153 -1.97 13.39 -9.72
CA ARG A 153 -3.33 13.85 -10.06
C ARG A 153 -4.08 12.81 -10.87
N GLU A 154 -3.42 12.16 -11.83
CA GLU A 154 -4.04 11.11 -12.62
C GLU A 154 -4.40 9.88 -11.78
N LYS A 155 -3.56 9.46 -10.83
CA LYS A 155 -3.92 8.35 -9.93
C LYS A 155 -5.16 8.67 -9.09
N TYR A 156 -5.32 9.91 -8.61
CA TYR A 156 -6.57 10.32 -7.95
C TYR A 156 -7.77 10.32 -8.89
N ARG A 157 -7.62 10.80 -10.14
CA ARG A 157 -8.70 10.73 -11.15
C ARG A 157 -9.09 9.29 -11.45
N LEU A 158 -8.14 8.38 -11.57
CA LEU A 158 -8.41 6.96 -11.76
C LEU A 158 -9.17 6.37 -10.56
N ALA A 159 -8.80 6.71 -9.34
CA ALA A 159 -9.51 6.27 -8.14
C ALA A 159 -10.98 6.75 -8.14
N LEU A 160 -11.22 8.01 -8.49
CA LEU A 160 -12.57 8.59 -8.58
C LEU A 160 -13.42 8.02 -9.72
N LYS A 161 -12.82 7.41 -10.75
CA LYS A 161 -13.54 6.76 -11.86
C LYS A 161 -14.06 5.37 -11.51
N ILE A 162 -13.50 4.71 -10.49
CA ILE A 162 -13.86 3.33 -10.14
C ILE A 162 -15.26 3.28 -9.53
N PHE A 163 -15.57 4.18 -8.59
CA PHE A 163 -16.88 4.27 -8.00
C PHE A 163 -17.65 5.49 -8.50
N ASN A 164 -18.86 5.26 -8.98
CA ASN A 164 -19.84 6.32 -9.21
C ASN A 164 -20.48 6.77 -7.88
N ASP A 165 -21.21 7.88 -7.88
CA ASP A 165 -21.83 8.44 -6.67
C ASP A 165 -23.23 7.87 -6.37
N ASP A 166 -23.45 6.57 -6.61
CA ASP A 166 -24.79 5.96 -6.51
C ASP A 166 -25.16 5.56 -5.07
N THR A 167 -24.18 5.05 -4.33
CA THR A 167 -24.37 4.63 -2.93
C THR A 167 -23.70 5.60 -1.97
N ASP A 168 -24.18 5.66 -0.74
CA ASP A 168 -23.53 6.46 0.30
C ASP A 168 -22.11 5.97 0.62
N PHE A 169 -21.87 4.67 0.50
CA PHE A 169 -20.53 4.09 0.61
C PHE A 169 -19.59 4.64 -0.48
N ASN A 170 -20.04 4.68 -1.73
CA ASN A 170 -19.26 5.20 -2.83
C ASN A 170 -19.02 6.71 -2.69
N LYS A 171 -20.05 7.49 -2.33
CA LYS A 171 -19.92 8.94 -2.07
C LYS A 171 -18.96 9.21 -0.92
N THR A 172 -19.01 8.44 0.15
CA THR A 172 -18.07 8.56 1.28
C THR A 172 -16.64 8.29 0.81
N THR A 173 -16.46 7.24 0.03
CA THR A 173 -15.19 6.87 -0.58
C THR A 173 -14.68 7.99 -1.49
N ASN A 174 -15.49 8.51 -2.40
CA ASN A 174 -15.12 9.60 -3.31
C ASN A 174 -14.83 10.91 -2.57
N CYS A 175 -15.63 11.25 -1.55
CA CYS A 175 -15.38 12.42 -0.70
C CYS A 175 -14.00 12.32 -0.03
N TYR A 176 -13.67 11.15 0.54
CA TYR A 176 -12.36 10.92 1.13
C TYR A 176 -11.22 10.96 0.10
N THR A 177 -11.43 10.50 -1.14
CA THR A 177 -10.43 10.65 -2.22
C THR A 177 -10.13 12.13 -2.49
N TYR A 178 -11.15 12.97 -2.63
CA TYR A 178 -10.97 14.41 -2.81
C TYR A 178 -10.31 15.07 -1.60
N GLN A 179 -10.64 14.64 -0.38
CA GLN A 179 -9.97 15.12 0.84
C GLN A 179 -8.47 14.79 0.83
N MET A 180 -8.08 13.56 0.48
CA MET A 180 -6.66 13.20 0.38
C MET A 180 -5.97 14.03 -0.71
N TRP A 181 -6.60 14.20 -1.87
CA TRP A 181 -6.03 15.01 -2.95
C TRP A 181 -5.89 16.48 -2.54
N MET A 182 -6.86 17.06 -1.81
CA MET A 182 -6.74 18.39 -1.21
C MET A 182 -5.50 18.50 -0.32
N VAL A 183 -5.31 17.55 0.60
CA VAL A 183 -4.14 17.51 1.50
C VAL A 183 -2.84 17.49 0.71
N SER A 184 -2.72 16.60 -0.28
CA SER A 184 -1.50 16.47 -1.07
C SER A 184 -1.20 17.73 -1.88
N GLU A 185 -2.19 18.35 -2.52
CA GLU A 185 -2.02 19.62 -3.24
C GLU A 185 -1.57 20.75 -2.30
N PHE A 186 -2.21 20.85 -1.13
CA PHE A 186 -1.87 21.88 -0.16
C PHE A 186 -0.44 21.72 0.37
N SER A 187 -0.05 20.50 0.70
CA SER A 187 1.30 20.19 1.23
C SER A 187 2.43 20.62 0.28
N LYS A 188 2.12 20.80 -1.01
CA LYS A 188 3.05 21.25 -2.05
C LYS A 188 2.84 22.71 -2.47
N GLY A 189 1.96 23.44 -1.78
CA GLY A 189 1.69 24.86 -2.02
C GLY A 189 0.68 25.14 -3.14
N PHE A 190 0.02 24.13 -3.71
CA PHE A 190 -0.98 24.29 -4.77
C PHE A 190 -2.36 24.67 -4.19
N LYS A 191 -2.42 25.83 -3.54
CA LYS A 191 -3.57 26.32 -2.79
C LYS A 191 -4.89 26.31 -3.58
N SER A 192 -4.89 26.79 -4.82
CA SER A 192 -6.10 26.81 -5.65
C SER A 192 -6.61 25.40 -5.99
N ASN A 193 -5.71 24.45 -6.26
CA ASN A 193 -6.10 23.06 -6.53
C ASN A 193 -6.64 22.38 -5.27
N ALA A 194 -6.01 22.64 -4.13
CA ALA A 194 -6.49 22.17 -2.84
C ALA A 194 -7.90 22.69 -2.54
N GLU A 195 -8.16 23.99 -2.72
CA GLU A 195 -9.50 24.56 -2.54
C GLU A 195 -10.53 23.93 -3.50
N ASN A 196 -10.18 23.75 -4.78
CA ASN A 196 -11.05 23.05 -5.73
C ASN A 196 -11.40 21.63 -5.27
N ASN A 197 -10.41 20.88 -4.76
CA ASN A 197 -10.62 19.54 -4.23
C ASN A 197 -11.44 19.54 -2.93
N TYR A 198 -11.27 20.54 -2.07
CA TYR A 198 -12.13 20.73 -0.90
C TYR A 198 -13.59 20.93 -1.31
N GLN A 199 -13.86 21.80 -2.29
CA GLN A 199 -15.21 22.03 -2.79
C GLN A 199 -15.80 20.78 -3.45
N ASN A 200 -14.99 20.00 -4.17
CA ASN A 200 -15.41 18.70 -4.70
C ASN A 200 -15.79 17.72 -3.58
N ALA A 201 -14.92 17.57 -2.56
CA ALA A 201 -15.20 16.74 -1.39
C ALA A 201 -16.50 17.18 -0.70
N LEU A 202 -16.67 18.47 -0.45
CA LEU A 202 -17.85 19.04 0.20
C LEU A 202 -19.13 18.74 -0.58
N ARG A 203 -19.11 18.90 -1.91
CA ARG A 203 -20.27 18.57 -2.76
C ARG A 203 -20.61 17.08 -2.72
N THR A 204 -19.60 16.20 -2.79
CA THR A 204 -19.81 14.75 -2.73
C THR A 204 -20.34 14.31 -1.36
N CYS A 205 -19.70 14.75 -0.28
CA CYS A 205 -20.14 14.46 1.09
C CYS A 205 -21.57 14.95 1.36
N ASN A 206 -21.96 16.11 0.83
CA ASN A 206 -23.31 16.64 1.03
C ASN A 206 -24.43 15.81 0.40
N ARG A 207 -24.11 14.97 -0.59
CA ARG A 207 -25.04 14.06 -1.29
C ARG A 207 -25.22 12.70 -0.59
N ILE A 208 -24.51 12.47 0.51
CA ILE A 208 -24.72 11.30 1.37
C ILE A 208 -26.10 11.42 2.02
N SER A 209 -26.92 10.38 1.90
CA SER A 209 -28.31 10.37 2.37
C SER A 209 -28.41 10.09 3.86
N ASP A 210 -27.63 9.12 4.38
CA ASP A 210 -27.53 8.84 5.81
C ASP A 210 -26.91 10.02 6.56
N GLN A 211 -27.66 10.59 7.51
CA GLN A 211 -27.24 11.81 8.22
C GLN A 211 -26.07 11.59 9.17
N ASN A 212 -25.93 10.39 9.75
CA ASN A 212 -24.82 10.07 10.63
C ASN A 212 -23.52 9.93 9.82
N VAL A 213 -23.58 9.21 8.70
CA VAL A 213 -22.44 9.07 7.79
C VAL A 213 -22.06 10.42 7.19
N LYS A 214 -23.04 11.20 6.72
CA LYS A 214 -22.81 12.56 6.20
C LYS A 214 -22.11 13.46 7.22
N SER A 215 -22.63 13.51 8.45
CA SER A 215 -22.06 14.33 9.52
C SER A 215 -20.63 13.90 9.86
N TYR A 216 -20.39 12.59 9.94
CA TYR A 216 -19.05 12.04 10.16
C TYR A 216 -18.08 12.45 9.04
N SER A 217 -18.46 12.27 7.77
CA SER A 217 -17.60 12.61 6.64
C SER A 217 -17.32 14.11 6.52
N LEU A 218 -18.31 14.96 6.78
CA LEU A 218 -18.13 16.42 6.82
C LEU A 218 -17.21 16.86 7.96
N ASN A 219 -17.33 16.25 9.14
CA ASN A 219 -16.43 16.53 10.26
C ASN A 219 -14.99 16.14 9.92
N MET A 220 -14.77 14.98 9.29
CA MET A 220 -13.45 14.55 8.84
C MET A 220 -12.85 15.52 7.80
N LEU A 221 -13.65 15.99 6.84
CA LEU A 221 -13.23 16.95 5.83
C LEU A 221 -12.87 18.31 6.45
N ASN A 222 -13.68 18.82 7.37
CA ASN A 222 -13.44 20.10 8.04
C ASN A 222 -12.22 20.04 8.97
N ASN A 223 -12.03 18.91 9.68
CA ASN A 223 -10.82 18.67 10.45
C ASN A 223 -9.58 18.65 9.56
N ALA A 224 -9.65 18.01 8.40
CA ALA A 224 -8.53 18.04 7.46
C ALA A 224 -8.22 19.47 6.99
N ARG A 225 -9.25 20.28 6.68
CA ARG A 225 -9.08 21.68 6.27
C ARG A 225 -8.48 22.57 7.36
N SER A 226 -8.83 22.35 8.63
CA SER A 226 -8.38 23.22 9.73
C SER A 226 -6.86 23.19 9.95
N TYR A 227 -6.19 22.10 9.58
CA TYR A 227 -4.72 22.02 9.61
C TYR A 227 -4.02 22.95 8.60
N PHE A 228 -4.76 23.49 7.63
CA PHE A 228 -4.18 24.18 6.48
C PHE A 228 -4.49 25.68 6.42
N ASN A 229 -5.20 26.25 7.41
CA ASN A 229 -5.47 27.70 7.55
C ASN A 229 -5.67 28.43 6.21
N PHE A 230 -6.68 27.99 5.45
CA PHE A 230 -7.20 28.76 4.32
C PHE A 230 -8.12 29.87 4.79
#